data_AF-W1PVX4-F1
#
_entry.id   AF-W1PVX4-F1
#
_cell.length_a   1.000
_cell.length_b   1.000
_cell.length_c   1.000
_cell.angle_alpha   90.00
_cell.angle_beta   90.00
_cell.angle_gamma   90.00
#
_symmetry.space_group_name_H-M   'P 1'
#
loop_
_entity.id
_entity.type
_entity.pdbx_description
1 polymer ?
#
loop_
_entity_poly.entity_id
_entity_poly.type
_entity_poly.pdbx_seq_one_letter_code
_entity_poly.pdbx_strand_id
1 'polypeptide(L)'
;MDEELLELQRQFEAAQQAKSSVRLSERNVVELVRKLQELNIIDYELLHTISGKEYITLERLRAEMEMEINKVGRVSLIDLTDMIDVDLYHIELQAQYIVGNNPGLMLVQGEIIAQSYWDTVAEEINERLQECSQIALAELATQLQVGSELLSSILEPRLGTLVMGRLEGGQIYTPLYIARVTAMVRGAARGVTVPTNLSAVWSRLHQLLQVTDGATGVFVEGSFFQSLFNGLVKDGEILGSLRAGVNWTPALFALAQSESVESFFSQNSFINYDVLHKLSIPHPRQYLQVRYPEGILLETVFIHSSMIEMLNVSTEDAIEHDSWVDSVSVLPSSFGIQDAAQLLLLSPFVQSAVKCGKAIVVGETCISSTKFISNQFQETLTRGSMATPFSRTTNEAHNTM
;
A
#
# COMPACT_ATOMS: atom_id res chain seq x y z
N MET A 1 -70.37 -54.86 -21.31
CA MET A 1 -69.09 -54.44 -21.92
C MET A 1 -69.46 -54.05 -23.33
N ASP A 2 -69.46 -52.75 -23.59
CA ASP A 2 -70.37 -52.11 -24.55
C ASP A 2 -70.04 -52.47 -26.00
N GLU A 3 -71.01 -53.06 -26.70
CA GLU A 3 -70.93 -53.42 -28.13
C GLU A 3 -70.56 -52.21 -28.99
N GLU A 4 -71.03 -51.01 -28.63
CA GLU A 4 -70.67 -49.76 -29.31
C GLU A 4 -69.17 -49.44 -29.23
N LEU A 5 -68.52 -49.78 -28.11
CA LEU A 5 -67.10 -49.51 -27.89
C LEU A 5 -66.23 -50.47 -28.71
N LEU A 6 -66.68 -51.73 -28.88
CA LEU A 6 -66.10 -52.71 -29.78
C LEU A 6 -66.28 -52.32 -31.26
N GLU A 7 -67.45 -51.82 -31.63
CA GLU A 7 -67.73 -51.33 -32.99
C GLU A 7 -66.84 -50.13 -33.33
N LEU A 8 -66.70 -49.18 -32.39
CA LEU A 8 -65.81 -48.02 -32.54
C LEU A 8 -64.33 -48.42 -32.64
N GLN A 9 -63.87 -49.38 -31.83
CA GLN A 9 -62.51 -49.93 -31.94
C GLN A 9 -62.28 -50.59 -33.30
N ARG A 10 -63.27 -51.34 -33.80
CA ARG A 10 -63.17 -51.99 -35.12
C ARG A 10 -63.16 -50.98 -36.26
N GLN A 11 -63.96 -49.92 -36.15
CA GLN A 11 -63.96 -48.81 -37.12
C GLN A 11 -62.65 -48.03 -37.08
N PHE A 12 -62.07 -47.84 -35.90
CA PHE A 12 -60.77 -47.19 -35.72
C PHE A 12 -59.63 -48.05 -36.30
N GLU A 13 -59.61 -49.36 -36.04
CA GLU A 13 -58.66 -50.29 -36.66
C GLU A 13 -58.81 -50.31 -38.19
N ALA A 14 -60.05 -50.32 -38.71
CA ALA A 14 -60.30 -50.28 -40.14
C ALA A 14 -59.82 -48.96 -40.78
N ALA A 15 -60.01 -47.82 -40.10
CA ALA A 15 -59.52 -46.53 -40.55
C ALA A 15 -57.98 -46.43 -40.49
N GLN A 16 -57.34 -47.01 -39.48
CA GLN A 16 -55.88 -47.08 -39.39
C GLN A 16 -55.26 -48.05 -40.42
N GLN A 17 -55.96 -49.14 -40.76
CA GLN A 17 -55.55 -50.10 -41.79
C GLN A 17 -55.84 -49.60 -43.22
N ALA A 18 -56.68 -48.58 -43.39
CA ALA A 18 -56.89 -47.89 -44.66
C ALA A 18 -55.62 -47.10 -45.03
N LYS A 19 -54.60 -47.81 -45.54
CA LYS A 19 -53.42 -47.19 -46.15
C LYS A 19 -53.87 -46.33 -47.33
N SER A 20 -53.66 -45.03 -47.23
CA SER A 20 -53.88 -44.09 -48.33
C SER A 20 -53.19 -44.59 -49.60
N SER A 21 -53.95 -44.80 -50.68
CA SER A 21 -53.41 -45.29 -51.96
C SER A 21 -52.49 -44.29 -52.66
N VAL A 22 -52.47 -43.03 -52.21
CA VAL A 22 -51.61 -41.97 -52.71
C VAL A 22 -50.53 -41.70 -51.66
N ARG A 23 -49.35 -42.26 -51.85
CA ARG A 23 -48.14 -41.82 -51.16
C ARG A 23 -47.55 -40.68 -51.95
N LEU A 24 -47.57 -39.48 -51.38
CA LEU A 24 -46.80 -38.36 -51.94
C LEU A 24 -45.32 -38.72 -51.85
N SER A 25 -44.59 -38.61 -52.96
CA SER A 25 -43.14 -38.65 -52.91
C SER A 25 -42.61 -37.42 -52.19
N GLU A 26 -41.43 -37.52 -51.57
CA GLU A 26 -40.77 -36.40 -50.88
C GLU A 26 -40.69 -35.16 -51.78
N ARG A 27 -40.35 -35.35 -53.07
CA ARG A 27 -40.34 -34.30 -54.08
C ARG A 27 -41.70 -33.62 -54.25
N ASN A 28 -42.79 -34.40 -54.29
CA ASN A 28 -44.13 -33.83 -54.42
C ASN A 28 -44.53 -33.04 -53.16
N VAL A 29 -44.09 -33.48 -51.97
CA VAL A 29 -44.32 -32.75 -50.71
C VAL A 29 -43.61 -31.39 -50.75
N VAL A 30 -42.34 -31.35 -51.14
CA VAL A 30 -41.57 -30.10 -51.28
C VAL A 30 -42.22 -29.15 -52.29
N GLU A 31 -42.63 -29.65 -53.46
CA GLU A 31 -43.32 -28.83 -54.48
C GLU A 31 -44.68 -28.31 -53.98
N LEU A 32 -45.42 -29.11 -53.22
CA LEU A 32 -46.67 -28.70 -52.58
C LEU A 32 -46.45 -27.60 -51.55
N VAL A 33 -45.49 -27.76 -50.64
CA VAL A 33 -45.15 -26.74 -49.62
C VAL A 33 -44.76 -25.43 -50.29
N ARG A 34 -43.92 -25.50 -51.34
CA ARG A 34 -43.55 -24.31 -52.12
C ARG A 34 -44.77 -23.64 -52.77
N LYS A 35 -45.71 -24.43 -53.31
CA LYS A 35 -46.95 -23.90 -53.88
C LYS A 35 -47.86 -23.26 -52.83
N LEU A 36 -47.92 -23.82 -51.62
CA LEU A 36 -48.67 -23.24 -50.50
C LEU A 36 -48.08 -21.90 -50.05
N GLN A 37 -46.75 -21.75 -50.05
CA GLN A 37 -46.07 -20.48 -49.82
C GLN A 37 -46.33 -19.47 -50.95
N GLU A 38 -46.22 -19.89 -52.23
CA GLU A 38 -46.52 -19.03 -53.39
C GLU A 38 -47.96 -18.49 -53.38
N LEU A 39 -48.90 -19.25 -52.82
CA LEU A 39 -50.32 -18.88 -52.69
C LEU A 39 -50.62 -18.07 -51.41
N ASN A 40 -49.61 -17.74 -50.59
CA ASN A 40 -49.76 -17.11 -49.27
C ASN A 40 -50.75 -17.83 -48.33
N ILE A 41 -50.85 -19.17 -48.46
CA ILE A 41 -51.61 -20.00 -47.51
C ILE A 41 -50.75 -20.25 -46.27
N ILE A 42 -49.44 -20.41 -46.47
CA ILE A 42 -48.42 -20.35 -45.43
C ILE A 42 -47.77 -18.97 -45.56
N ASP A 43 -48.14 -18.06 -44.67
CA ASP A 43 -47.71 -16.65 -44.67
C ASP A 43 -46.50 -16.38 -43.76
N TYR A 44 -45.97 -17.42 -43.10
CA TYR A 44 -44.82 -17.36 -42.21
C TYR A 44 -43.59 -18.04 -42.80
N GLU A 45 -42.42 -17.63 -42.31
CA GLU A 45 -41.13 -18.18 -42.73
C GLU A 45 -40.99 -19.64 -42.27
N LEU A 46 -40.62 -20.51 -43.21
CA LEU A 46 -40.44 -21.94 -43.00
C LEU A 46 -38.99 -22.28 -43.28
N LEU A 47 -38.26 -22.71 -42.26
CA LEU A 47 -36.89 -23.17 -42.36
C LEU A 47 -36.88 -24.66 -42.73
N HIS A 48 -35.78 -25.13 -43.29
CA HIS A 48 -35.54 -26.55 -43.48
C HIS A 48 -34.35 -26.99 -42.62
N THR A 49 -34.36 -28.25 -42.22
CA THR A 49 -33.18 -28.84 -41.56
C THR A 49 -32.00 -28.93 -42.54
N ILE A 50 -30.77 -29.04 -42.02
CA ILE A 50 -29.56 -29.25 -42.85
C ILE A 50 -29.69 -30.58 -43.61
N SER A 51 -30.33 -31.59 -42.99
CA SER A 51 -30.68 -32.85 -43.64
C SER A 51 -31.74 -32.73 -44.76
N GLY A 52 -32.46 -31.61 -44.83
CA GLY A 52 -33.51 -31.33 -45.82
C GLY A 52 -34.77 -32.20 -45.67
N LYS A 53 -34.90 -32.91 -44.54
CA LYS A 53 -35.98 -33.87 -44.30
C LYS A 53 -37.18 -33.25 -43.60
N GLU A 54 -36.97 -32.18 -42.85
CA GLU A 54 -37.98 -31.57 -42.00
C GLU A 54 -38.06 -30.07 -42.24
N TYR A 55 -39.26 -29.53 -42.06
CA TYR A 55 -39.54 -28.12 -42.08
C TYR A 55 -39.81 -27.63 -40.67
N ILE A 56 -39.14 -26.56 -40.27
CA ILE A 56 -39.18 -26.01 -38.92
C ILE A 56 -39.69 -24.58 -38.98
N THR A 57 -40.65 -24.24 -38.12
CA THR A 57 -41.10 -22.86 -37.95
C THR A 57 -40.16 -22.10 -37.01
N LEU A 58 -40.07 -20.78 -37.16
CA LEU A 58 -39.25 -19.96 -36.26
C LEU A 58 -39.67 -20.09 -34.79
N GLU A 59 -40.97 -20.24 -34.51
CA GLU A 59 -41.48 -20.46 -33.15
C GLU A 59 -41.00 -21.78 -32.57
N ARG A 60 -41.00 -22.85 -33.38
CA ARG A 60 -40.51 -24.16 -32.95
C ARG A 60 -39.01 -24.13 -32.68
N LEU A 61 -38.26 -23.50 -33.58
CA LEU A 61 -36.81 -23.30 -33.42
C LEU A 61 -36.50 -22.58 -32.11
N ARG A 62 -37.21 -21.49 -31.81
CA ARG A 62 -37.06 -20.75 -30.54
C ARG A 62 -37.34 -21.63 -29.32
N ALA A 63 -38.45 -22.36 -29.34
CA ALA A 63 -38.83 -23.22 -28.23
C ALA A 63 -37.81 -24.34 -27.98
N GLU A 64 -37.22 -24.90 -29.03
CA GLU A 64 -36.16 -25.91 -28.91
C GLU A 64 -34.85 -25.31 -28.39
N MET A 65 -34.45 -24.14 -28.92
CA MET A 65 -33.28 -23.40 -28.41
C MET A 65 -33.44 -23.08 -26.92
N GLU A 66 -34.58 -22.52 -26.50
CA GLU A 66 -34.85 -22.20 -25.10
C GLU A 66 -34.86 -23.45 -24.21
N MET A 67 -35.36 -24.58 -24.72
CA MET A 67 -35.35 -25.84 -23.98
C MET A 67 -33.93 -26.35 -23.72
N GLU A 68 -33.06 -26.35 -24.73
CA GLU A 68 -31.67 -26.81 -24.57
C GLU A 68 -30.85 -25.81 -23.73
N ILE A 69 -31.06 -24.49 -23.90
CA ILE A 69 -30.42 -23.47 -23.06
C ILE A 69 -30.80 -23.67 -21.59
N ASN A 70 -32.07 -23.89 -21.28
CA ASN A 70 -32.53 -24.08 -19.89
C ASN A 70 -32.02 -25.38 -19.27
N LYS A 71 -31.71 -26.40 -20.08
CA LYS A 71 -31.23 -27.70 -19.62
C LYS A 71 -29.74 -27.72 -19.32
N VAL A 72 -28.93 -27.07 -20.15
CA VAL A 72 -27.45 -27.08 -20.03
C VAL A 72 -26.93 -25.82 -19.33
N GLY A 73 -27.65 -24.70 -19.42
CA GLY A 73 -27.27 -23.40 -18.85
C GLY A 73 -26.24 -22.65 -19.68
N ARG A 74 -25.19 -23.31 -20.16
CA ARG A 74 -24.18 -22.76 -21.09
C ARG A 74 -24.11 -23.62 -22.34
N VAL A 75 -24.34 -23.03 -23.52
CA VAL A 75 -24.33 -23.75 -24.79
C VAL A 75 -23.71 -22.91 -25.92
N SER A 76 -22.88 -23.54 -26.75
CA SER A 76 -22.31 -22.92 -27.95
C SER A 76 -23.36 -22.88 -29.07
N LEU A 77 -23.37 -21.83 -29.88
CA LEU A 77 -24.27 -21.74 -31.03
C LEU A 77 -23.99 -22.84 -32.06
N ILE A 78 -22.74 -23.32 -32.14
CA ILE A 78 -22.35 -24.42 -33.02
C ILE A 78 -22.97 -25.72 -32.49
N ASP A 79 -22.92 -25.95 -31.17
CA ASP A 79 -23.49 -27.15 -30.57
C ASP A 79 -25.02 -27.16 -30.75
N LEU A 80 -25.66 -25.99 -30.70
CA LEU A 80 -27.09 -25.84 -31.02
C LEU A 80 -27.41 -26.20 -32.48
N THR A 81 -26.53 -25.88 -33.43
CA THR A 81 -26.73 -26.30 -34.83
C THR A 81 -26.72 -27.81 -34.98
N ASP A 82 -25.82 -28.51 -34.27
CA ASP A 82 -25.75 -29.97 -34.28
C ASP A 82 -26.93 -30.64 -33.56
N MET A 83 -27.43 -30.03 -32.47
CA MET A 83 -28.57 -30.57 -31.71
C MET A 83 -29.92 -30.37 -32.42
N ILE A 84 -30.12 -29.23 -33.09
CA ILE A 84 -31.40 -28.84 -33.69
C ILE A 84 -31.44 -29.13 -35.21
N ASP A 85 -30.29 -29.47 -35.82
CA ASP A 85 -30.13 -29.72 -37.27
C ASP A 85 -30.55 -28.52 -38.14
N VAL A 86 -30.24 -27.30 -37.70
CA VAL A 86 -30.56 -26.04 -38.40
C VAL A 86 -29.28 -25.24 -38.68
N ASP A 87 -29.24 -24.54 -39.82
CA ASP A 87 -28.09 -23.74 -40.23
C ASP A 87 -27.73 -22.64 -39.20
N LEU A 88 -26.42 -22.42 -39.02
CA LEU A 88 -25.87 -21.48 -38.05
C LEU A 88 -26.43 -20.07 -38.21
N TYR A 89 -26.68 -19.62 -39.43
CA TYR A 89 -27.22 -18.29 -39.69
C TYR A 89 -28.57 -18.06 -38.99
N HIS A 90 -29.46 -19.05 -39.06
CA HIS A 90 -30.78 -18.95 -38.43
C HIS A 90 -30.69 -19.08 -36.90
N ILE A 91 -29.78 -19.92 -36.41
CA ILE A 91 -29.49 -20.04 -34.97
C ILE A 91 -28.94 -18.73 -34.41
N GLU A 92 -27.97 -18.09 -35.06
CA GLU A 92 -27.42 -16.80 -34.63
C GLU A 92 -28.48 -15.70 -34.57
N LEU A 93 -29.35 -15.65 -35.57
CA LEU A 93 -30.41 -14.65 -35.66
C LEU A 93 -31.48 -14.86 -34.55
N GLN A 94 -31.86 -16.11 -34.29
CA GLN A 94 -32.77 -16.41 -33.19
C GLN A 94 -32.11 -16.25 -31.81
N ALA A 95 -30.82 -16.54 -31.66
CA ALA A 95 -30.08 -16.35 -30.43
C ALA A 95 -30.10 -14.88 -29.97
N GLN A 96 -29.85 -13.95 -30.90
CA GLN A 96 -29.93 -12.51 -30.62
C GLN A 96 -31.34 -12.09 -30.18
N TYR A 97 -32.38 -12.66 -30.80
CA TYR A 97 -33.77 -12.41 -30.41
C TYR A 97 -34.08 -12.95 -29.01
N ILE A 98 -33.68 -14.18 -28.70
CA ILE A 98 -33.91 -14.83 -27.41
C ILE A 98 -33.21 -14.06 -26.29
N VAL A 99 -31.94 -13.69 -26.49
CA VAL A 99 -31.15 -12.90 -25.51
C VAL A 99 -31.71 -11.49 -25.35
N GLY A 100 -32.17 -10.86 -26.44
CA GLY A 100 -32.79 -9.54 -26.40
C GLY A 100 -34.09 -9.49 -25.60
N ASN A 101 -34.84 -10.60 -25.56
CA ASN A 101 -36.10 -10.70 -24.82
C ASN A 101 -35.94 -11.24 -23.39
N ASN A 102 -34.82 -11.89 -23.08
CA ASN A 102 -34.59 -12.55 -21.80
C ASN A 102 -33.34 -11.94 -21.11
N PRO A 103 -33.52 -11.05 -20.12
CA PRO A 103 -32.39 -10.41 -19.43
C PRO A 103 -31.54 -11.37 -18.60
N GLY A 104 -32.04 -12.59 -18.33
CA GLY A 104 -31.30 -13.64 -17.65
C GLY A 104 -30.36 -14.44 -18.55
N LEU A 105 -30.25 -14.11 -19.84
CA LEU A 105 -29.35 -14.76 -20.79
C LEU A 105 -28.31 -13.77 -21.29
N MET A 106 -27.11 -14.25 -21.56
CA MET A 106 -26.02 -13.46 -22.12
C MET A 106 -25.40 -14.18 -23.32
N LEU A 107 -25.10 -13.45 -24.38
CA LEU A 107 -24.36 -13.96 -25.54
C LEU A 107 -22.90 -13.50 -25.46
N VAL A 108 -21.97 -14.44 -25.32
CA VAL A 108 -20.54 -14.18 -25.18
C VAL A 108 -19.78 -15.06 -26.14
N GLN A 109 -19.04 -14.47 -27.10
CA GLN A 109 -18.18 -15.20 -28.05
C GLN A 109 -18.87 -16.36 -28.81
N GLY A 110 -20.17 -16.25 -29.08
CA GLY A 110 -20.92 -17.33 -29.74
C GLY A 110 -21.43 -18.42 -28.79
N GLU A 111 -21.47 -18.13 -27.48
CA GLU A 111 -22.11 -18.98 -26.48
C GLU A 111 -23.24 -18.23 -25.78
N ILE A 112 -24.35 -18.93 -25.54
CA ILE A 112 -25.44 -18.43 -24.70
C ILE A 112 -25.23 -18.98 -23.30
N ILE A 113 -25.19 -18.08 -22.32
CA ILE A 113 -24.98 -18.42 -20.92
C ILE A 113 -26.13 -17.87 -20.08
N ALA A 114 -26.81 -18.75 -19.37
CA ALA A 114 -27.90 -18.42 -18.47
C ALA A 114 -27.40 -17.94 -17.11
N GLN A 115 -28.19 -17.11 -16.44
CA GLN A 115 -27.89 -16.63 -15.11
C GLN A 115 -27.81 -17.77 -14.08
N SER A 116 -28.62 -18.81 -14.23
CA SER A 116 -28.59 -20.01 -13.39
C SER A 116 -27.25 -20.75 -13.46
N TYR A 117 -26.60 -20.78 -14.64
CA TYR A 117 -25.26 -21.34 -14.77
C TYR A 117 -24.25 -20.56 -13.93
N TRP A 118 -24.33 -19.23 -13.95
CA TRP A 118 -23.45 -18.38 -13.14
C TRP A 118 -23.70 -18.51 -11.63
N ASP A 119 -24.93 -18.80 -11.23
CA ASP A 119 -25.25 -19.07 -9.83
C ASP A 119 -24.62 -20.39 -9.38
N THR A 120 -24.73 -21.47 -10.17
CA THR A 120 -24.06 -22.74 -9.90
C THR A 120 -22.52 -22.59 -9.87
N VAL A 121 -21.95 -21.87 -10.83
CA VAL A 121 -20.50 -21.59 -10.87
C VAL A 121 -20.07 -20.77 -9.65
N ALA A 122 -20.88 -19.81 -9.20
CA ALA A 122 -20.60 -19.04 -8.00
C ALA A 122 -20.61 -19.92 -6.73
N GLU A 123 -21.52 -20.88 -6.63
CA GLU A 123 -21.53 -21.87 -5.54
C GLU A 123 -20.26 -22.74 -5.56
N GLU A 124 -19.85 -23.25 -6.72
CA GLU A 124 -18.61 -24.03 -6.87
C GLU A 124 -17.37 -23.19 -6.50
N ILE A 125 -17.30 -21.94 -6.98
CA ILE A 125 -16.23 -21.00 -6.60
C ILE A 125 -16.23 -20.77 -5.09
N ASN A 126 -17.40 -20.67 -4.47
CA ASN A 126 -17.50 -20.48 -3.02
C ASN A 126 -16.97 -21.69 -2.26
N GLU A 127 -17.36 -22.91 -2.63
CA GLU A 127 -16.86 -24.15 -2.02
C GLU A 127 -15.32 -24.20 -2.11
N ARG A 128 -14.79 -23.97 -3.31
CA ARG A 128 -13.34 -23.93 -3.53
C ARG A 128 -12.66 -22.81 -2.73
N LEU A 129 -13.30 -21.66 -2.61
CA LEU A 129 -12.78 -20.53 -1.85
C LEU A 129 -12.72 -20.85 -0.36
N GLN A 130 -13.72 -21.55 0.18
CA GLN A 130 -13.69 -21.97 1.59
C GLN A 130 -12.56 -22.98 1.87
N GLU A 131 -12.22 -23.84 0.91
CA GLU A 131 -11.10 -24.77 1.03
C GLU A 131 -9.73 -24.06 0.96
N CYS A 132 -9.56 -23.15 -0.01
CA CYS A 132 -8.27 -22.50 -0.29
C CYS A 132 -8.04 -21.20 0.48
N SER A 133 -9.08 -20.62 1.08
CA SER A 133 -9.10 -19.29 1.70
C SER A 133 -8.85 -18.10 0.76
N GLN A 134 -8.22 -18.31 -0.40
CA GLN A 134 -7.96 -17.31 -1.44
C GLN A 134 -7.93 -17.95 -2.82
N ILE A 135 -8.39 -17.24 -3.85
CA ILE A 135 -8.35 -17.69 -5.25
C ILE A 135 -8.08 -16.50 -6.18
N ALA A 136 -7.23 -16.68 -7.19
CA ALA A 136 -6.99 -15.67 -8.21
C ALA A 136 -8.12 -15.62 -9.24
N LEU A 137 -8.65 -14.42 -9.52
CA LEU A 137 -9.71 -14.23 -10.51
C LEU A 137 -9.24 -14.66 -11.91
N ALA A 138 -7.97 -14.43 -12.24
CA ALA A 138 -7.38 -14.85 -13.50
C ALA A 138 -7.36 -16.38 -13.67
N GLU A 139 -7.13 -17.14 -12.60
CA GLU A 139 -7.16 -18.60 -12.64
C GLU A 139 -8.58 -19.10 -12.93
N LEU A 140 -9.58 -18.56 -12.22
CA LEU A 140 -10.99 -18.87 -12.47
C LEU A 140 -11.42 -18.51 -13.90
N ALA A 141 -11.01 -17.34 -14.39
CA ALA A 141 -11.29 -16.90 -15.75
C ALA A 141 -10.72 -17.87 -16.80
N THR A 142 -9.49 -18.37 -16.59
CA THR A 142 -8.88 -19.37 -17.48
C THR A 142 -9.60 -20.72 -17.42
N GLN A 143 -10.00 -21.19 -16.23
CA GLN A 143 -10.71 -22.45 -16.06
C GLN A 143 -12.10 -22.42 -16.72
N LEU A 144 -12.80 -21.29 -16.59
CA LEU A 144 -14.12 -21.07 -17.18
C LEU A 144 -14.06 -20.63 -18.65
N GLN A 145 -12.87 -20.39 -19.21
CA GLN A 145 -12.65 -19.89 -20.57
C GLN A 145 -13.42 -18.58 -20.86
N VAL A 146 -13.44 -17.66 -19.89
CA VAL A 146 -14.08 -16.35 -20.02
C VAL A 146 -13.10 -15.22 -19.69
N GLY A 147 -13.40 -14.01 -20.15
CA GLY A 147 -12.61 -12.82 -19.78
C GLY A 147 -12.69 -12.51 -18.29
N SER A 148 -11.59 -12.07 -17.68
CA SER A 148 -11.54 -11.69 -16.26
C SER A 148 -12.48 -10.54 -15.91
N GLU A 149 -12.65 -9.58 -16.81
CA GLU A 149 -13.59 -8.45 -16.64
C GLU A 149 -15.04 -8.92 -16.58
N LEU A 150 -15.41 -9.86 -17.46
CA LEU A 150 -16.74 -10.46 -17.47
C LEU A 150 -16.96 -11.26 -16.18
N LEU A 151 -15.98 -12.06 -15.76
CA LEU A 151 -16.09 -12.81 -14.51
C LEU A 151 -16.21 -11.88 -13.30
N SER A 152 -15.49 -10.75 -13.27
CA SER A 152 -15.64 -9.73 -12.22
C SER A 152 -17.07 -9.19 -12.17
N SER A 153 -17.63 -8.78 -13.31
CA SER A 153 -18.97 -8.19 -13.35
C SER A 153 -20.08 -9.18 -12.96
N ILE A 154 -19.85 -10.47 -13.20
CA ILE A 154 -20.76 -11.55 -12.79
C ILE A 154 -20.62 -11.87 -11.30
N LEU A 155 -19.39 -11.90 -10.78
CA LEU A 155 -19.15 -12.26 -9.38
C LEU A 155 -19.45 -11.12 -8.41
N GLU A 156 -19.16 -9.87 -8.76
CA GLU A 156 -19.41 -8.69 -7.93
C GLU A 156 -20.79 -8.66 -7.25
N PRO A 157 -21.93 -8.85 -7.95
CA PRO A 157 -23.24 -8.87 -7.32
C PRO A 157 -23.49 -10.10 -6.43
N ARG A 158 -22.67 -11.16 -6.57
CA ARG A 158 -22.77 -12.43 -5.84
C ARG A 158 -21.82 -12.51 -4.64
N LEU A 159 -20.90 -11.56 -4.52
CA LEU A 159 -20.00 -11.45 -3.36
C LEU A 159 -20.80 -11.07 -2.12
N GLY A 160 -20.61 -11.84 -1.04
CA GLY A 160 -21.33 -11.69 0.22
C GLY A 160 -22.69 -12.40 0.27
N THR A 161 -23.15 -13.02 -0.82
CA THR A 161 -24.44 -13.75 -0.87
C THR A 161 -24.26 -15.22 -1.27
N LEU A 162 -23.79 -15.51 -2.49
CA LEU A 162 -23.45 -16.88 -2.91
C LEU A 162 -21.96 -17.16 -2.64
N VAL A 163 -21.11 -16.19 -2.92
CA VAL A 163 -19.67 -16.27 -2.65
C VAL A 163 -19.38 -15.53 -1.36
N MET A 164 -19.09 -16.27 -0.29
CA MET A 164 -18.68 -15.73 1.01
C MET A 164 -17.23 -15.27 0.95
N GLY A 165 -16.96 -14.25 0.13
CA GLY A 165 -15.64 -13.71 -0.15
C GLY A 165 -15.66 -12.25 -0.53
N ARG A 166 -14.47 -11.67 -0.63
CA ARG A 166 -14.26 -10.28 -1.05
C ARG A 166 -13.18 -10.22 -2.13
N LEU A 167 -13.47 -9.49 -3.20
CA LEU A 167 -12.54 -9.24 -4.30
C LEU A 167 -11.66 -8.03 -3.99
N GLU A 168 -10.35 -8.22 -3.94
CA GLU A 168 -9.34 -7.15 -3.84
C GLU A 168 -8.11 -7.51 -4.68
N GLY A 169 -7.61 -6.57 -5.49
CA GLY A 169 -6.36 -6.79 -6.26
C GLY A 169 -6.42 -7.97 -7.25
N GLY A 170 -7.61 -8.29 -7.78
CA GLY A 170 -7.78 -9.43 -8.68
C GLY A 170 -7.78 -10.80 -7.99
N GLN A 171 -7.88 -10.84 -6.66
CA GLN A 171 -8.02 -12.06 -5.87
C GLN A 171 -9.27 -12.00 -5.00
N ILE A 172 -9.88 -13.17 -4.79
CA ILE A 172 -11.02 -13.35 -3.91
C ILE A 172 -10.52 -13.98 -2.62
N TYR A 173 -10.81 -13.35 -1.48
CA TYR A 173 -10.40 -13.81 -0.16
C TYR A 173 -11.61 -14.15 0.70
N THR A 174 -11.49 -15.17 1.56
CA THR A 174 -12.48 -15.39 2.63
C THR A 174 -12.38 -14.30 3.69
N PRO A 175 -13.49 -13.94 4.37
CA PRO A 175 -13.45 -13.01 5.50
C PRO A 175 -12.49 -13.45 6.61
N LEU A 176 -12.37 -14.77 6.84
CA LEU A 176 -11.47 -15.33 7.84
C LEU A 176 -9.99 -15.10 7.45
N TYR A 177 -9.65 -15.27 6.17
CA TYR A 177 -8.32 -14.97 5.66
C TYR A 177 -7.97 -13.50 5.84
N ILE A 178 -8.88 -12.59 5.46
CA ILE A 178 -8.69 -11.14 5.64
C ILE A 178 -8.48 -10.82 7.12
N ALA A 179 -9.30 -11.37 8.02
CA ALA A 179 -9.15 -11.15 9.46
C ALA A 179 -7.79 -11.63 9.99
N ARG A 180 -7.33 -12.80 9.53
CA ARG A 180 -6.01 -13.37 9.87
C ARG A 180 -4.88 -12.47 9.41
N VAL A 181 -4.88 -12.06 8.14
CA VAL A 181 -3.82 -11.17 7.60
C VAL A 181 -3.87 -9.80 8.27
N THR A 182 -5.06 -9.26 8.52
CA THR A 182 -5.24 -8.01 9.28
C THR A 182 -4.62 -8.11 10.67
N ALA A 183 -4.83 -9.22 11.38
CA ALA A 183 -4.21 -9.46 12.68
C ALA A 183 -2.68 -9.56 12.59
N MET A 184 -2.14 -10.18 11.53
CA MET A 184 -0.69 -10.23 11.29
C MET A 184 -0.10 -8.85 11.00
N VAL A 185 -0.75 -8.05 10.15
CA VAL A 185 -0.35 -6.66 9.85
C VAL A 185 -0.40 -5.82 11.13
N ARG A 186 -1.47 -5.93 11.92
CA ARG A 186 -1.61 -5.25 13.21
C ARG A 186 -0.49 -5.66 14.17
N GLY A 187 -0.21 -6.95 14.28
CA GLY A 187 0.85 -7.50 15.12
C GLY A 187 2.23 -6.99 14.71
N ALA A 188 2.54 -7.02 13.41
CA ALA A 188 3.80 -6.50 12.88
C ALA A 188 3.94 -5.00 13.14
N ALA A 189 2.91 -4.21 12.83
CA ALA A 189 2.93 -2.76 13.02
C ALA A 189 3.09 -2.35 14.51
N ARG A 190 2.49 -3.11 15.44
CA ARG A 190 2.65 -2.91 16.89
C ARG A 190 3.99 -3.40 17.42
N GLY A 191 4.57 -4.44 16.81
CA GLY A 191 5.88 -4.97 17.17
C GLY A 191 7.05 -4.11 16.73
N VAL A 192 6.84 -3.23 15.74
CA VAL A 192 7.84 -2.23 15.33
C VAL A 192 7.96 -1.15 16.41
N THR A 193 9.15 -1.05 17.00
CA THR A 193 9.46 -0.08 18.07
C THR A 193 10.39 1.06 17.61
N VAL A 194 10.82 1.04 16.35
CA VAL A 194 11.71 2.04 15.75
C VAL A 194 11.19 2.45 14.37
N PRO A 195 11.54 3.63 13.84
CA PRO A 195 11.16 4.01 12.49
C PRO A 195 11.60 2.96 11.46
N THR A 196 10.66 2.42 10.70
CA THR A 196 10.88 1.25 9.83
C THR A 196 10.23 1.44 8.47
N ASN A 197 10.88 0.93 7.42
CA ASN A 197 10.30 0.89 6.09
C ASN A 197 9.32 -0.30 5.98
N LEU A 198 8.05 0.00 5.69
CA LEU A 198 6.98 -0.98 5.59
C LEU A 198 7.20 -2.01 4.48
N SER A 199 7.93 -1.70 3.40
CA SER A 199 8.22 -2.68 2.35
C SER A 199 9.00 -3.89 2.88
N ALA A 200 9.91 -3.66 3.84
CA ALA A 200 10.64 -4.72 4.51
C ALA A 200 9.75 -5.53 5.46
N VAL A 201 8.72 -4.91 6.04
CA VAL A 201 7.72 -5.59 6.88
C VAL A 201 6.82 -6.46 6.00
N TRP A 202 6.35 -5.94 4.88
CA TRP A 202 5.49 -6.65 3.92
C TRP A 202 6.20 -7.85 3.31
N SER A 203 7.46 -7.73 2.91
CA SER A 203 8.24 -8.86 2.39
C SER A 203 8.37 -9.98 3.44
N ARG A 204 8.56 -9.62 4.72
CA ARG A 204 8.65 -10.60 5.80
C ARG A 204 7.30 -11.25 6.12
N LEU A 205 6.21 -10.48 6.14
CA LEU A 205 4.86 -11.03 6.32
C LEU A 205 4.48 -11.97 5.18
N HIS A 206 4.81 -11.60 3.94
CA HIS A 206 4.60 -12.47 2.79
C HIS A 206 5.34 -13.80 2.97
N GLN A 207 6.60 -13.77 3.39
CA GLN A 207 7.37 -15.00 3.63
C GLN A 207 6.72 -15.88 4.71
N LEU A 208 6.19 -15.28 5.78
CA LEU A 208 5.50 -16.01 6.84
C LEU A 208 4.20 -16.66 6.35
N LEU A 209 3.44 -15.98 5.49
CA LEU A 209 2.22 -16.53 4.91
C LEU A 209 2.50 -17.73 4.01
N GLN A 210 3.55 -17.67 3.17
CA GLN A 210 3.95 -18.82 2.34
C GLN A 210 4.29 -20.07 3.17
N VAL A 211 4.93 -19.89 4.32
CA VAL A 211 5.26 -21.01 5.22
C VAL A 211 4.01 -21.58 5.89
N THR A 212 3.02 -20.72 6.19
CA THR A 212 1.83 -21.09 6.96
C THR A 212 0.76 -21.78 6.10
N ASP A 213 0.60 -21.36 4.85
CA ASP A 213 -0.44 -21.88 3.94
C ASP A 213 0.05 -23.02 3.02
N GLY A 214 1.31 -23.45 3.15
CA GLY A 214 1.89 -24.51 2.33
C GLY A 214 2.28 -24.07 0.90
N ALA A 215 2.76 -25.02 0.09
CA ALA A 215 3.34 -24.77 -1.24
C ALA A 215 2.35 -24.22 -2.30
N THR A 216 1.10 -23.98 -1.94
CA THR A 216 0.05 -23.37 -2.78
C THR A 216 -0.07 -21.85 -2.58
N GLY A 217 0.82 -21.24 -1.79
CA GLY A 217 0.76 -19.82 -1.41
C GLY A 217 0.71 -18.86 -2.60
N VAL A 218 -0.51 -18.48 -2.99
CA VAL A 218 -0.77 -17.38 -3.93
C VAL A 218 -0.06 -16.12 -3.41
N PHE A 219 0.64 -15.44 -4.32
CA PHE A 219 1.36 -14.20 -4.00
C PHE A 219 0.35 -13.15 -3.51
N VAL A 220 0.55 -12.64 -2.30
CA VAL A 220 -0.25 -11.54 -1.76
C VAL A 220 0.46 -10.25 -2.12
N GLU A 221 -0.19 -9.40 -2.89
CA GLU A 221 0.43 -8.15 -3.31
C GLU A 221 0.75 -7.23 -2.12
N GLY A 222 1.85 -6.49 -2.22
CA GLY A 222 2.22 -5.46 -1.23
C GLY A 222 1.12 -4.41 -1.01
N SER A 223 0.33 -4.15 -2.05
CA SER A 223 -0.83 -3.25 -2.06
C SER A 223 -1.92 -3.70 -1.07
N PHE A 224 -2.14 -5.01 -0.92
CA PHE A 224 -3.11 -5.57 0.01
C PHE A 224 -2.71 -5.32 1.47
N PHE A 225 -1.46 -5.63 1.84
CA PHE A 225 -0.95 -5.32 3.18
C PHE A 225 -1.02 -3.82 3.47
N GLN A 226 -0.67 -2.98 2.48
CA GLN A 226 -0.74 -1.54 2.62
C GLN A 226 -2.18 -1.05 2.83
N SER A 227 -3.16 -1.62 2.12
CA SER A 227 -4.59 -1.30 2.28
C SER A 227 -5.06 -1.62 3.70
N LEU A 228 -4.77 -2.84 4.19
CA LEU A 228 -5.12 -3.26 5.56
C LEU A 228 -4.45 -2.38 6.60
N PHE A 229 -3.16 -2.06 6.43
CA PHE A 229 -2.42 -1.17 7.31
C PHE A 229 -3.05 0.22 7.38
N ASN A 230 -3.39 0.80 6.23
CA ASN A 230 -4.02 2.12 6.16
C ASN A 230 -5.39 2.12 6.87
N GLY A 231 -6.16 1.02 6.76
CA GLY A 231 -7.38 0.83 7.54
C GLY A 231 -7.13 0.86 9.04
N LEU A 232 -6.15 0.08 9.52
CA LEU A 232 -5.80 0.03 10.94
C LEU A 232 -5.33 1.39 11.51
N VAL A 233 -4.60 2.18 10.71
CA VAL A 233 -4.21 3.56 11.10
C VAL A 233 -5.43 4.46 11.16
N LYS A 234 -6.30 4.40 10.14
CA LYS A 234 -7.50 5.23 10.04
C LYS A 234 -8.48 4.94 11.19
N ASP A 235 -8.61 3.68 11.57
CA ASP A 235 -9.49 3.21 12.63
C ASP A 235 -8.90 3.42 14.04
N GLY A 236 -7.66 3.93 14.13
CA GLY A 236 -6.98 4.21 15.40
C GLY A 236 -6.51 2.95 16.15
N GLU A 237 -6.50 1.79 15.49
CA GLU A 237 -6.05 0.55 16.12
C GLU A 237 -4.52 0.45 16.24
N ILE A 238 -3.80 1.20 15.41
CA ILE A 238 -2.36 1.41 15.47
C ILE A 238 -2.05 2.90 15.42
N LEU A 239 -1.13 3.34 16.28
CA LEU A 239 -0.82 4.76 16.48
C LEU A 239 0.60 5.05 16.03
N GLY A 240 0.76 6.11 15.25
CA GLY A 240 2.03 6.56 14.72
C GLY A 240 1.85 7.44 13.49
N SER A 241 2.96 7.79 12.85
CA SER A 241 2.97 8.64 11.66
C SER A 241 3.62 7.91 10.49
N LEU A 242 2.99 7.98 9.32
CA LEU A 242 3.52 7.44 8.07
C LEU A 242 4.10 8.58 7.23
N ARG A 243 5.38 8.48 6.86
CA ARG A 243 6.07 9.44 5.99
C ARG A 243 6.32 8.84 4.62
N ALA A 244 6.04 9.61 3.57
CA ALA A 244 6.20 9.20 2.17
C ALA A 244 5.49 7.86 1.83
N GLY A 245 4.40 7.52 2.53
CA GLY A 245 3.63 6.30 2.31
C GLY A 245 4.30 4.98 2.74
N VAL A 246 5.59 4.98 3.10
CA VAL A 246 6.34 3.74 3.38
C VAL A 246 7.14 3.77 4.69
N ASN A 247 7.46 4.94 5.24
CA ASN A 247 8.27 5.03 6.46
C ASN A 247 7.37 5.20 7.68
N TRP A 248 7.15 4.10 8.40
CA TRP A 248 6.33 4.07 9.60
C TRP A 248 7.14 4.50 10.82
N THR A 249 6.62 5.45 11.59
CA THR A 249 7.17 5.86 12.88
C THR A 249 6.11 5.60 13.96
N PRO A 250 6.30 4.58 14.82
CA PRO A 250 5.35 4.27 15.90
C PRO A 250 5.19 5.43 16.88
N ALA A 251 3.98 5.65 17.40
CA ALA A 251 3.72 6.70 18.38
C ALA A 251 4.55 6.54 19.66
N LEU A 252 4.75 5.29 20.11
CA LEU A 252 5.58 4.99 21.28
C LEU A 252 7.03 5.45 21.09
N PHE A 253 7.60 5.25 19.90
CA PHE A 253 8.93 5.73 19.59
C PHE A 253 8.99 7.26 19.61
N ALA A 254 8.02 7.92 18.97
CA ALA A 254 7.97 9.38 18.93
C ALA A 254 7.82 10.00 20.33
N LEU A 255 7.03 9.37 21.21
CA LEU A 255 6.89 9.76 22.61
C LEU A 255 8.22 9.61 23.36
N ALA A 256 8.83 8.43 23.31
CA ALA A 256 10.10 8.17 23.99
C ALA A 256 11.24 9.08 23.47
N GLN A 257 11.28 9.34 22.16
CA GLN A 257 12.22 10.29 21.55
C GLN A 257 12.01 11.70 22.13
N SER A 258 10.75 12.16 22.20
CA SER A 258 10.39 13.47 22.73
C SER A 258 10.75 13.61 24.21
N GLU A 259 10.36 12.64 25.04
CA GLU A 259 10.63 12.62 26.48
C GLU A 259 12.13 12.54 26.77
N SER A 260 12.89 11.78 25.98
CA SER A 260 14.34 11.69 26.13
C SER A 260 15.01 13.05 25.92
N VAL A 261 14.60 13.80 24.89
CA VAL A 261 15.13 15.15 24.64
C VAL A 261 14.73 16.12 25.76
N GLU A 262 13.47 16.08 26.18
CA GLU A 262 12.95 16.95 27.24
C GLU A 262 13.61 16.70 28.59
N SER A 263 13.72 15.43 29.00
CA SER A 263 14.38 15.02 30.23
C SER A 263 15.87 15.39 30.22
N PHE A 264 16.57 15.16 29.11
CA PHE A 264 17.98 15.54 29.01
C PHE A 264 18.18 17.05 29.11
N PHE A 265 17.42 17.83 28.34
CA PHE A 265 17.59 19.28 28.29
C PHE A 265 17.19 19.96 29.60
N SER A 266 16.11 19.52 30.24
CA SER A 266 15.67 20.07 31.55
C SER A 266 16.68 19.81 32.67
N GLN A 267 17.37 18.66 32.66
CA GLN A 267 18.38 18.32 33.66
C GLN A 267 19.71 19.04 33.43
N ASN A 268 20.15 19.15 32.18
CA ASN A 268 21.50 19.61 31.86
C ASN A 268 21.55 21.09 31.42
N SER A 269 20.43 21.71 31.05
CA SER A 269 20.37 23.04 30.44
C SER A 269 21.12 23.18 29.11
N PHE A 270 21.58 22.07 28.52
CA PHE A 270 22.17 22.02 27.18
C PHE A 270 21.91 20.67 26.53
N ILE A 271 22.08 20.58 25.21
CA ILE A 271 22.05 19.33 24.45
C ILE A 271 22.87 19.41 23.16
N ASN A 272 23.76 18.44 22.92
CA ASN A 272 24.57 18.37 21.70
C ASN A 272 23.76 17.86 20.51
N TYR A 273 23.98 18.42 19.32
CA TYR A 273 23.23 18.01 18.11
C TYR A 273 23.46 16.53 17.74
N ASP A 274 24.63 15.97 18.05
CA ASP A 274 24.92 14.55 17.85
C ASP A 274 24.00 13.62 18.64
N VAL A 275 23.54 14.05 19.82
CA VAL A 275 22.57 13.28 20.62
C VAL A 275 21.23 13.20 19.88
N LEU A 276 20.79 14.31 19.27
CA LEU A 276 19.55 14.35 18.49
C LEU A 276 19.65 13.51 17.21
N HIS A 277 20.81 13.51 16.54
CA HIS A 277 21.04 12.64 15.39
C HIS A 277 20.97 11.16 15.77
N LYS A 278 21.56 10.76 16.91
CA LYS A 278 21.43 9.39 17.45
C LYS A 278 19.98 9.02 17.75
N LEU A 279 19.17 10.00 18.14
CA LEU A 279 17.73 9.84 18.34
C LEU A 279 16.92 9.86 17.02
N SER A 280 17.54 9.86 15.84
CA SER A 280 16.86 9.93 14.53
C SER A 280 16.11 11.23 14.25
N ILE A 281 16.61 12.36 14.79
CA ILE A 281 16.12 13.70 14.46
C ILE A 281 17.02 14.29 13.36
N PRO A 282 16.52 14.51 12.13
CA PRO A 282 17.35 14.90 10.99
C PRO A 282 17.76 16.38 11.03
N HIS A 283 16.96 17.26 11.63
CA HIS A 283 17.21 18.70 11.70
C HIS A 283 17.25 19.19 13.17
N PRO A 284 18.31 18.88 13.94
CA PRO A 284 18.38 19.19 15.37
C PRO A 284 18.17 20.66 15.72
N ARG A 285 18.83 21.58 14.99
CA ARG A 285 18.73 23.03 15.22
C ARG A 285 17.30 23.53 15.13
N GLN A 286 16.62 23.21 14.02
CA GLN A 286 15.23 23.60 13.80
C GLN A 286 14.28 22.93 14.81
N TYR A 287 14.48 21.64 15.08
CA TYR A 287 13.68 20.89 16.04
C TYR A 287 13.71 21.53 17.43
N LEU A 288 14.91 21.87 17.92
CA LEU A 288 15.09 22.49 19.23
C LEU A 288 14.58 23.93 19.26
N GLN A 289 14.82 24.72 18.21
CA GLN A 289 14.39 26.11 18.17
C GLN A 289 12.85 26.25 18.15
N VAL A 290 12.14 25.33 17.49
CA VAL A 290 10.66 25.30 17.53
C VAL A 290 10.15 24.91 18.92
N ARG A 291 10.83 23.97 19.59
CA ARG A 291 10.41 23.45 20.90
C ARG A 291 10.80 24.37 22.06
N TYR A 292 11.93 25.05 21.97
CA TYR A 292 12.48 25.95 22.99
C TYR A 292 12.89 27.28 22.34
N PRO A 293 11.93 28.21 22.12
CA PRO A 293 12.18 29.47 21.42
C PRO A 293 13.25 30.36 22.08
N GLU A 294 13.37 30.29 23.41
CA GLU A 294 14.31 31.07 24.22
C GLU A 294 15.73 30.46 24.27
N GLY A 295 15.91 29.26 23.73
CA GLY A 295 17.22 28.61 23.75
C GLY A 295 18.15 29.13 22.67
N ILE A 296 19.44 28.99 22.91
CA ILE A 296 20.50 29.59 22.11
C ILE A 296 21.20 28.50 21.30
N LEU A 297 21.27 28.71 20.00
CA LEU A 297 21.95 27.84 19.06
C LEU A 297 23.45 28.20 19.04
N LEU A 298 24.30 27.28 19.47
CA LEU A 298 25.74 27.34 19.23
C LEU A 298 26.10 26.39 18.07
N GLU A 299 27.39 26.20 17.84
CA GLU A 299 27.88 25.46 16.69
C GLU A 299 27.57 23.96 16.80
N THR A 300 27.88 23.34 17.95
CA THR A 300 27.66 21.90 18.15
C THR A 300 26.60 21.57 19.21
N VAL A 301 26.18 22.58 19.97
CA VAL A 301 25.31 22.43 21.14
C VAL A 301 24.20 23.48 21.14
N PHE A 302 23.06 23.12 21.72
CA PHE A 302 21.98 24.04 22.05
C PHE A 302 21.93 24.25 23.56
N ILE A 303 21.81 25.49 24.01
CA ILE A 303 21.88 25.83 25.43
C ILE A 303 20.68 26.64 25.90
N HIS A 304 20.40 26.55 27.20
CA HIS A 304 19.55 27.50 27.91
C HIS A 304 20.39 28.69 28.41
N SER A 305 19.74 29.84 28.63
CA SER A 305 20.41 31.09 29.09
C SER A 305 21.14 30.95 30.43
N SER A 306 20.74 30.01 31.28
CA SER A 306 21.42 29.68 32.55
C SER A 306 22.90 29.30 32.37
N MET A 307 23.29 28.77 31.20
CA MET A 307 24.70 28.48 30.90
C MET A 307 25.52 29.77 30.72
N ILE A 308 24.91 30.84 30.21
CA ILE A 308 25.56 32.16 30.13
C ILE A 308 25.68 32.76 31.54
N GLU A 309 24.67 32.62 32.37
CA GLU A 309 24.70 33.11 33.76
C GLU A 309 25.80 32.42 34.57
N MET A 310 25.97 31.10 34.42
CA MET A 310 27.07 30.36 35.04
C MET A 310 28.44 30.92 34.63
N LEU A 311 28.65 31.14 33.32
CA LEU A 311 29.90 31.72 32.83
C LEU A 311 30.08 33.17 33.35
N ASN A 312 29.01 33.96 33.42
CA ASN A 312 29.06 35.32 33.95
C ASN A 312 29.59 35.35 35.38
N VAL A 313 29.10 34.46 36.25
CA VAL A 313 29.56 34.39 37.65
C VAL A 313 31.05 34.10 37.73
N SER A 314 31.56 33.12 36.97
CA SER A 314 32.98 32.79 36.98
C SER A 314 33.86 33.88 36.36
N THR A 315 33.36 34.58 35.34
CA THR A 315 34.10 35.68 34.71
C THR A 315 34.10 36.95 35.56
N GLU A 316 33.00 37.25 36.25
CA GLU A 316 32.90 38.35 37.21
C GLU A 316 33.85 38.15 38.38
N ASP A 317 33.82 36.98 39.01
CA ASP A 317 34.74 36.63 40.10
C ASP A 317 36.22 36.76 39.67
N ALA A 318 36.56 36.28 38.47
CA ALA A 318 37.92 36.36 37.95
C ALA A 318 38.36 37.82 37.73
N ILE A 319 37.46 38.70 37.27
CA ILE A 319 37.76 40.10 37.00
C ILE A 319 37.85 40.92 38.29
N GLU A 320 36.98 40.67 39.27
CA GLU A 320 36.99 41.38 40.57
C GLU A 320 38.25 41.07 41.38
N HIS A 321 38.77 39.84 41.28
CA HIS A 321 39.97 39.39 41.98
C HIS A 321 41.26 39.56 41.17
N ASP A 322 41.26 40.42 40.14
CA ASP A 322 42.42 40.72 39.30
C ASP A 322 43.11 39.45 38.76
N SER A 323 42.33 38.50 38.23
CA SER A 323 42.78 37.20 37.72
C SER A 323 42.33 36.93 36.27
N TRP A 324 42.31 35.66 35.85
CA TRP A 324 41.86 35.21 34.54
C TRP A 324 41.11 33.89 34.65
N VAL A 325 40.23 33.61 33.67
CA VAL A 325 39.50 32.35 33.57
C VAL A 325 39.39 31.90 32.11
N ASP A 326 39.50 30.59 31.89
CA ASP A 326 39.21 29.96 30.61
C ASP A 326 37.77 29.43 30.60
N SER A 327 36.95 29.91 29.67
CA SER A 327 35.55 29.48 29.53
C SER A 327 35.43 27.97 29.33
N VAL A 328 36.41 27.32 28.70
CA VAL A 328 36.42 25.86 28.50
C VAL A 328 36.56 25.11 29.84
N SER A 329 37.21 25.69 30.85
CA SER A 329 37.39 25.04 32.15
C SER A 329 36.16 25.17 33.06
N VAL A 330 35.27 26.12 32.76
CA VAL A 330 34.01 26.35 33.48
C VAL A 330 32.87 25.53 32.88
N LEU A 331 32.85 25.39 31.55
CA LEU A 331 31.79 24.70 30.83
C LEU A 331 31.92 23.16 30.93
N PRO A 332 30.80 22.42 30.78
CA PRO A 332 30.85 20.97 30.66
C PRO A 332 31.79 20.51 29.54
N SER A 333 32.45 19.36 29.72
CA SER A 333 33.43 18.81 28.76
C SER A 333 32.85 18.48 27.37
N SER A 334 31.54 18.50 27.22
CA SER A 334 30.82 18.36 25.95
C SER A 334 30.87 19.61 25.06
N PHE A 335 31.36 20.75 25.58
CA PHE A 335 31.49 22.00 24.83
C PHE A 335 32.85 22.04 24.12
N GLY A 336 32.82 22.34 22.82
CA GLY A 336 34.03 22.60 22.05
C GLY A 336 34.56 24.03 22.27
N ILE A 337 35.78 24.27 21.80
CA ILE A 337 36.44 25.60 21.83
C ILE A 337 35.55 26.67 21.15
N GLN A 338 34.93 26.32 20.01
CA GLN A 338 34.08 27.24 19.26
C GLN A 338 32.79 27.61 20.03
N ASP A 339 32.17 26.64 20.68
CA ASP A 339 30.97 26.88 21.50
C ASP A 339 31.31 27.73 22.73
N ALA A 340 32.44 27.45 23.39
CA ALA A 340 32.93 28.22 24.52
C ALA A 340 33.24 29.68 24.14
N ALA A 341 33.93 29.90 23.01
CA ALA A 341 34.20 31.23 22.49
C ALA A 341 32.92 32.00 22.15
N GLN A 342 31.95 31.35 21.49
CA GLN A 342 30.65 31.97 21.20
C GLN A 342 29.89 32.34 22.48
N LEU A 343 29.87 31.45 23.48
CA LEU A 343 29.19 31.68 24.76
C LEU A 343 29.81 32.86 25.52
N LEU A 344 31.14 32.97 25.52
CA LEU A 344 31.86 34.10 26.09
C LEU A 344 31.51 35.43 25.41
N LEU A 345 31.34 35.43 24.09
CA LEU A 345 30.92 36.62 23.33
C LEU A 345 29.46 37.00 23.59
N LEU A 346 28.58 36.02 23.86
CA LEU A 346 27.16 36.26 24.15
C LEU A 346 26.91 36.77 25.56
N SER A 347 27.89 36.66 26.47
CA SER A 347 27.80 37.18 27.84
C SER A 347 27.66 38.71 27.88
N PRO A 348 26.57 39.26 28.46
CA PRO A 348 26.40 40.70 28.61
C PRO A 348 27.46 41.32 29.54
N PHE A 349 27.85 40.60 30.59
CA PHE A 349 28.86 41.05 31.54
C PHE A 349 30.22 41.19 30.85
N VAL A 350 30.66 40.16 30.12
CA VAL A 350 31.91 40.17 29.37
C VAL A 350 31.92 41.30 28.35
N GLN A 351 30.85 41.47 27.58
CA GLN A 351 30.72 42.57 26.62
C GLN A 351 30.88 43.94 27.30
N SER A 352 30.28 44.13 28.48
CA SER A 352 30.40 45.37 29.26
C SER A 352 31.82 45.57 29.80
N ALA A 353 32.41 44.54 30.41
CA ALA A 353 33.75 44.59 30.99
C ALA A 353 34.84 44.90 29.96
N VAL A 354 34.73 44.32 28.76
CA VAL A 354 35.64 44.59 27.63
C VAL A 354 35.43 46.02 27.11
N LYS A 355 34.19 46.46 26.92
CA LYS A 355 33.89 47.85 26.49
C LYS A 355 34.41 48.90 27.47
N CYS A 356 34.34 48.63 28.77
CA CYS A 356 34.86 49.51 29.82
C CYS A 356 36.38 49.40 30.03
N GLY A 357 37.09 48.57 29.26
CA GLY A 357 38.54 48.38 29.38
C GLY A 357 38.99 47.67 30.67
N LYS A 358 38.06 47.03 31.39
CA LYS A 358 38.33 46.29 32.63
C LYS A 358 38.83 44.87 32.38
N ALA A 359 38.48 44.30 31.23
CA ALA A 359 38.84 42.94 30.84
C ALA A 359 39.29 42.86 29.38
N ILE A 360 40.09 41.83 29.07
CA ILE A 360 40.61 41.53 27.74
C ILE A 360 40.34 40.05 27.45
N VAL A 361 39.79 39.76 26.28
CA VAL A 361 39.63 38.38 25.77
C VAL A 361 40.96 37.95 25.11
N VAL A 362 41.47 36.79 25.51
CA VAL A 362 42.74 36.23 25.06
C VAL A 362 42.49 34.85 24.46
N GLY A 363 43.01 34.59 23.26
CA GLY A 363 42.91 33.26 22.63
C GLY A 363 41.48 32.75 22.39
N GLU A 364 40.52 33.67 22.21
CA GLU A 364 39.09 33.42 21.95
C GLU A 364 38.27 32.85 23.12
N THR A 365 38.85 32.03 23.99
CA THR A 365 38.13 31.37 25.10
C THR A 365 38.47 31.90 26.49
N CYS A 366 39.60 32.59 26.65
CA CYS A 366 40.03 33.10 27.95
C CYS A 366 39.65 34.56 28.12
N ILE A 367 39.26 34.94 29.34
CA ILE A 367 39.09 36.33 29.74
C ILE A 367 39.99 36.64 30.91
N SER A 368 40.66 37.78 30.87
CA SER A 368 41.55 38.24 31.92
C SER A 368 41.27 39.68 32.27
N SER A 369 41.39 40.03 33.55
CA SER A 369 41.37 41.43 33.97
C SER A 369 42.55 42.19 33.34
N THR A 370 42.31 43.44 32.92
CA THR A 370 43.38 44.29 32.36
C THR A 370 44.51 44.49 33.36
N LYS A 371 44.18 44.54 34.66
CA LYS A 371 45.14 44.66 35.76
C LYS A 371 46.04 43.43 35.89
N PHE A 372 45.49 42.21 35.80
CA PHE A 372 46.29 40.98 35.83
C PHE A 372 47.36 41.00 34.73
N ILE A 373 46.96 41.31 33.50
CA ILE A 373 47.89 41.39 32.36
C ILE A 373 48.94 42.47 32.60
N SER A 374 48.55 43.66 33.07
CA SER A 374 49.51 44.74 33.34
C SER A 374 50.52 44.38 34.44
N ASN A 375 50.07 43.68 35.50
CA ASN A 375 50.94 43.23 36.58
C ASN A 375 51.95 42.20 36.08
N GLN A 376 51.49 41.20 35.32
CA GLN A 376 52.37 40.18 34.73
C GLN A 376 53.39 40.80 33.76
N PHE A 377 52.99 41.80 32.97
CA PHE A 377 53.89 42.53 32.08
C PHE A 377 54.95 43.35 32.84
N GLN A 378 54.56 44.01 33.94
CA GLN A 378 55.51 44.72 34.80
C GLN A 378 56.49 43.78 35.51
N GLU A 379 56.03 42.62 35.98
CA GLU A 379 56.88 41.59 36.60
C GLU A 379 57.90 41.01 35.61
N THR A 380 57.48 40.76 34.36
CA THR A 380 58.40 40.25 33.32
C THR A 380 59.42 41.31 32.89
N LEU A 381 59.05 42.58 32.82
CA LEU A 381 59.99 43.68 32.56
C LEU A 381 61.01 43.86 33.69
N THR A 382 60.58 43.76 34.96
CA THR A 382 61.50 43.84 36.11
C THR A 382 62.45 42.66 36.16
N ARG A 383 61.97 41.43 35.91
CA ARG A 383 62.83 40.23 35.79
C ARG A 383 63.78 40.29 34.59
N GLY A 384 63.33 40.81 33.45
CA GLY A 384 64.17 41.02 32.26
C GLY A 384 65.28 42.06 32.48
N SER A 385 65.05 43.09 33.29
CA SER A 385 66.08 44.09 33.61
C SER A 385 67.17 43.57 34.55
N MET A 386 66.91 42.53 35.36
CA MET A 386 67.92 41.88 36.20
C MET A 386 68.84 40.92 35.41
N ALA A 387 68.55 40.65 34.14
CA ALA A 387 69.29 39.70 33.30
C ALA A 387 70.17 40.39 32.25
N THR A 388 70.95 41.43 32.61
CA THR A 388 72.19 41.79 31.88
C THR A 388 73.16 42.57 32.79
N PRO A 389 74.45 42.19 32.79
CA PRO A 389 75.46 43.18 32.43
C PRO A 389 76.41 42.61 31.37
N PHE A 390 76.42 43.25 30.19
CA PHE A 390 77.48 43.07 29.19
C PHE A 390 78.70 43.90 29.63
N SER A 391 79.76 43.24 30.10
CA SER A 391 81.07 43.85 30.24
C SER A 391 81.72 43.98 28.85
N ARG A 392 82.10 45.21 28.51
CA ARG A 392 83.01 45.52 27.41
C ARG A 392 84.40 44.98 27.74
N THR A 393 84.97 44.18 26.86
CA THR A 393 86.42 44.17 26.62
C THR A 393 86.67 44.14 25.12
N THR A 394 87.31 45.21 24.64
CA THR A 394 87.80 45.41 23.29
C THR A 394 89.19 44.79 23.11
N ASN A 395 89.38 44.16 21.94
CA ASN A 395 90.60 43.99 21.14
C ASN A 395 91.84 43.32 21.76
N GLU A 396 92.35 42.26 21.10
CA GLU A 396 93.35 42.40 20.03
C GLU A 396 93.56 41.06 19.28
N ALA A 397 94.15 41.17 18.09
CA ALA A 397 94.14 40.20 16.99
C ALA A 397 95.42 39.33 16.89
N HIS A 398 95.38 38.38 15.94
CA HIS A 398 96.47 37.55 15.35
C HIS A 398 96.89 36.31 16.15
N ASN A 399 97.23 35.15 15.56
CA ASN A 399 97.70 34.79 14.22
C ASN A 399 97.52 33.27 13.98
N THR A 400 97.44 32.85 12.71
CA THR A 400 97.86 31.53 12.11
C THR A 400 98.01 30.30 13.02
N MET A 401 97.40 29.14 12.74
CA MET A 401 97.66 28.25 11.58
C MET A 401 96.55 27.19 11.49
#